data_AF-A0A3D4XF63-F1
#
_entry.id   AF-A0A3D4XF63-F1
#
_cell.length_a   1.000
_cell.length_b   1.000
_cell.length_c   1.000
_cell.angle_alpha   90.00
_cell.angle_beta   90.00
_cell.angle_gamma   90.00
#
_symmetry.space_group_name_H-M   'P 1'
#
loop_
_entity.id
_entity.type
_entity.pdbx_description
1 polymer ?
#
loop_
_entity_poly.entity_id
_entity_poly.type
_entity_poly.pdbx_seq_one_letter_code
_entity_poly.pdbx_strand_id
1 'polypeptide(L)'
;MILKKLMKYYIQKSNIYNIDGEALGEGYDLSSTKTLDEFQAGKVIELNNEQTEFMLLNPSATTIEIFNCKLNEQPEPTLEQIKAEKIAKLVLFDSSPTVNSFILFNQKL
;
A
#
# COMPACT_ATOMS: atom_id res chain seq x y z
N MET A 1 -7.91 -19.08 -29.40
CA MET A 1 -6.73 -18.20 -29.24
C MET A 1 -7.17 -17.06 -28.32
N ILE A 2 -6.95 -17.19 -27.01
CA ILE A 2 -7.37 -16.15 -26.05
C ILE A 2 -6.32 -15.04 -26.15
N LEU A 3 -6.70 -13.88 -26.70
CA LEU A 3 -5.89 -12.67 -26.54
C LEU A 3 -5.79 -12.42 -25.04
N LYS A 4 -4.66 -12.76 -24.42
CA LYS A 4 -4.29 -12.20 -23.12
C LYS A 4 -4.20 -10.70 -23.35
N LYS A 5 -5.26 -9.98 -22.98
CA LYS A 5 -5.27 -8.52 -22.94
C LYS A 5 -4.10 -8.13 -22.04
N LEU A 6 -3.12 -7.41 -22.61
CA LEU A 6 -1.95 -6.94 -21.85
C LEU A 6 -2.46 -5.93 -20.82
N MET A 7 -2.53 -6.35 -19.56
CA MET A 7 -2.81 -5.46 -18.43
C MET A 7 -1.62 -4.52 -18.27
N LYS A 8 -1.90 -3.22 -18.23
CA LYS A 8 -0.89 -2.20 -18.01
C LYS A 8 -1.09 -1.58 -16.64
N TYR A 9 0.02 -1.44 -15.91
CA TYR A 9 0.03 -0.83 -14.60
C TYR A 9 0.63 0.57 -14.67
N TYR A 10 0.04 1.48 -13.91
CA TYR A 10 0.48 2.85 -13.82
C TYR A 10 0.55 3.27 -12.36
N ILE A 11 1.49 4.15 -12.03
CA ILE A 11 1.59 4.73 -10.70
C ILE A 11 1.51 6.24 -10.77
N GLN A 12 0.92 6.85 -9.75
CA GLN A 12 0.85 8.30 -9.59
C GLN A 12 0.81 8.63 -8.10
N LYS A 13 1.83 9.31 -7.58
CA LYS A 13 1.95 9.59 -6.14
C LYS A 13 1.77 8.30 -5.34
N SER A 14 0.70 8.16 -4.56
CA SER A 14 0.40 6.97 -3.74
C SER A 14 -0.61 6.01 -4.37
N ASN A 15 -1.07 6.28 -5.58
CA ASN A 15 -2.08 5.48 -6.26
C ASN A 15 -1.45 4.57 -7.33
N ILE A 16 -2.02 3.39 -7.46
CA ILE A 16 -1.70 2.41 -8.50
C ILE A 16 -2.96 2.20 -9.34
N TYR A 17 -2.84 2.31 -10.64
CA TYR A 17 -3.91 2.07 -11.60
C TYR A 17 -3.58 0.84 -12.44
N ASN A 18 -4.61 0.09 -12.79
CA ASN A 18 -4.51 -1.08 -13.64
C ASN A 18 -5.57 -0.95 -14.74
N ILE A 19 -5.13 -0.96 -15.98
CA ILE A 19 -5.99 -0.68 -17.13
C ILE A 19 -5.90 -1.81 -18.14
N ASP A 20 -7.07 -2.30 -18.51
CA ASP A 20 -7.25 -3.35 -19.48
C ASP A 20 -7.20 -2.79 -20.90
N GLY A 21 -6.01 -2.82 -21.51
CA GLY A 21 -5.82 -2.76 -22.97
C GLY A 21 -5.99 -1.41 -23.67
N GLU A 22 -6.28 -0.32 -22.96
CA GLU A 22 -6.09 1.05 -23.48
C GLU A 22 -5.01 1.76 -22.66
N ALA A 23 -4.12 2.50 -23.33
CA ALA A 23 -3.27 3.46 -22.64
C ALA A 23 -4.16 4.54 -22.01
N LEU A 24 -3.76 5.10 -20.87
CA LEU A 24 -4.43 6.26 -20.29
C LEU A 24 -4.65 7.32 -21.39
N GLY A 25 -5.92 7.67 -21.61
CA GLY A 25 -6.31 8.63 -22.65
C GLY A 25 -5.99 10.07 -22.28
N GLU A 26 -6.42 11.00 -23.15
CA GLU A 26 -6.31 12.44 -22.91
C GLU A 26 -7.03 12.84 -21.61
N GLY A 27 -6.30 13.47 -20.70
CA GLY A 27 -6.78 13.86 -19.36
C GLY A 27 -5.84 13.46 -18.22
N TYR A 28 -4.92 12.53 -18.48
CA TYR A 28 -3.84 12.16 -17.55
C TYR A 28 -2.52 12.76 -18.01
N ASP A 29 -1.80 13.42 -17.10
CA ASP A 29 -0.45 13.93 -17.37
C ASP A 29 0.54 12.75 -17.34
N LEU A 30 0.64 12.06 -18.48
CA LEU A 30 1.54 10.94 -18.67
C LEU A 30 3.00 11.43 -18.67
N SER A 31 3.81 10.76 -17.86
CA SER A 31 5.26 10.96 -17.86
C SER A 31 5.85 10.53 -19.19
N SER A 32 6.65 11.41 -19.80
CA SER A 32 7.37 11.14 -21.05
C SER A 32 8.76 10.54 -20.80
N THR A 33 9.35 10.81 -19.63
CA THR A 33 10.73 10.42 -19.29
C THR A 33 10.81 9.30 -18.25
N LYS A 34 9.69 8.95 -17.60
CA LYS A 34 9.58 7.94 -16.54
C LYS A 34 10.61 8.15 -15.42
N THR A 35 10.88 9.40 -15.07
CA THR A 35 11.89 9.81 -14.08
C THR A 35 11.28 10.05 -12.70
N LEU A 36 12.13 10.04 -11.67
CA LEU A 36 11.73 10.35 -10.30
C LEU A 36 11.17 11.78 -10.17
N ASP A 37 11.70 12.73 -10.94
CA ASP A 37 11.22 14.11 -10.93
C ASP A 37 9.78 14.22 -11.45
N GLU A 38 9.45 13.48 -12.51
CA GLU A 38 8.08 13.41 -13.02
C GLU A 38 7.13 12.68 -12.05
N PHE A 39 7.62 11.65 -11.35
CA PHE A 39 6.86 11.00 -10.28
C PHE A 39 6.53 11.98 -9.15
N GLN A 40 7.52 12.76 -8.71
CA GLN A 40 7.34 13.79 -7.66
C GLN A 40 6.42 14.92 -8.11
N ALA A 41 6.48 15.29 -9.39
CA ALA A 41 5.54 16.24 -10.00
C ALA A 41 4.09 15.70 -10.04
N GLY A 42 3.88 14.41 -9.75
CA GLY A 42 2.56 13.78 -9.74
C GLY A 42 2.06 13.36 -11.12
N LYS A 43 2.98 13.21 -12.08
CA LYS A 43 2.66 12.61 -13.38
C LYS A 43 2.39 11.13 -13.24
N VAL A 44 1.65 10.60 -14.20
CA VAL A 44 1.33 9.18 -14.26
C VAL A 44 2.42 8.43 -15.00
N ILE A 45 2.99 7.43 -14.36
CA ILE A 45 4.10 6.64 -14.89
C ILE A 45 3.62 5.22 -15.19
N GLU A 46 3.77 4.78 -16.43
CA GLU A 46 3.56 3.38 -16.83
C GLU A 46 4.71 2.51 -16.32
N LEU A 47 4.37 1.48 -15.53
CA LEU A 47 5.33 0.52 -15.01
C LEU A 47 5.91 -0.36 -16.10
N ASN A 48 7.20 -0.66 -16.00
CA ASN A 48 7.85 -1.67 -16.82
C ASN A 48 7.54 -3.08 -16.28
N ASN A 49 8.00 -4.12 -16.99
CA ASN A 49 7.75 -5.51 -16.59
C ASN A 49 8.35 -5.85 -15.22
N GLU A 50 9.56 -5.36 -14.92
CA GLU A 50 10.24 -5.62 -13.65
C GLU A 50 9.51 -4.99 -12.46
N GLN A 51 9.08 -3.74 -12.60
CA GLN A 51 8.27 -3.03 -11.60
C GLN A 51 6.91 -3.71 -11.39
N THR A 52 6.31 -4.22 -12.47
CA THR A 52 5.05 -4.96 -12.41
C THR A 52 5.22 -6.27 -11.65
N GLU A 53 6.26 -7.04 -11.96
CA GLU A 53 6.59 -8.26 -11.24
C GLU A 53 6.90 -7.98 -9.76
N PHE A 54 7.67 -6.93 -9.47
CA PHE A 54 7.99 -6.51 -8.11
C PHE A 54 6.74 -6.15 -7.30
N MET A 55 5.81 -5.39 -7.89
CA MET A 55 4.52 -5.05 -7.27
C MET A 55 3.67 -6.28 -6.99
N LEU A 56 3.63 -7.24 -7.92
CA LEU A 56 2.88 -8.49 -7.74
C LEU A 56 3.48 -9.37 -6.63
N LEU A 57 4.80 -9.36 -6.47
CA LEU A 57 5.51 -10.08 -5.41
C LEU A 57 5.38 -9.40 -4.04
N ASN A 58 5.24 -8.07 -4.02
CA ASN A 58 5.20 -7.26 -2.80
C ASN A 58 3.92 -6.41 -2.74
N PRO A 59 2.76 -6.99 -2.41
CA PRO A 59 1.48 -6.28 -2.39
C PRO A 59 1.41 -5.15 -1.35
N SER A 60 2.29 -5.18 -0.35
CA SER A 60 2.41 -4.14 0.69
C SER A 60 3.42 -3.03 0.32
N ALA A 61 4.10 -3.13 -0.82
CA ALA A 61 5.08 -2.13 -1.25
C ALA A 61 4.38 -0.82 -1.61
N THR A 62 5.00 0.28 -1.21
CA THR A 62 4.60 1.63 -1.59
C THR A 62 4.94 1.90 -3.05
N THR A 63 4.27 2.88 -3.66
CA THR A 63 4.51 3.29 -5.05
C THR A 63 5.97 3.70 -5.32
N ILE A 64 6.66 4.30 -4.34
CA ILE A 64 8.07 4.66 -4.48
C ILE A 64 8.99 3.43 -4.43
N GLU A 65 8.64 2.42 -3.64
CA GLU A 65 9.36 1.14 -3.58
C GLU A 65 9.15 0.34 -4.85
N ILE A 66 7.92 0.34 -5.39
CA ILE A 66 7.59 -0.24 -6.70
C ILE A 66 8.36 0.48 -7.81
N PHE A 67 8.39 1.82 -7.80
CA PHE A 67 9.12 2.60 -8.80
C PHE A 67 10.63 2.27 -8.80
N ASN A 68 11.23 2.14 -7.61
CA ASN A 68 12.64 1.82 -7.44
C ASN A 68 12.95 0.31 -7.45
N CYS A 69 11.95 -0.56 -7.58
CA CYS A 69 12.06 -2.01 -7.39
C CYS A 69 12.83 -2.41 -6.12
N LYS A 70 12.67 -1.62 -5.05
CA LYS A 70 13.45 -1.77 -3.82
C LYS A 70 12.55 -1.50 -2.63
N LEU A 71 12.38 -2.50 -1.77
CA LEU A 71 11.77 -2.30 -0.47
C LEU A 71 12.68 -1.42 0.37
N ASN A 72 12.13 -0.35 0.93
CA ASN A 72 12.82 0.31 2.01
C ASN A 72 12.74 -0.64 3.19
N GLU A 73 13.91 -1.02 3.73
CA GLU A 73 13.96 -1.75 4.97
C GLU A 73 13.21 -0.92 6.01
N GLN A 74 12.06 -1.44 6.46
CA GLN A 74 11.41 -0.87 7.62
C GLN A 74 12.41 -0.99 8.76
N PRO A 75 12.72 0.10 9.47
CA PRO A 75 13.64 0.02 10.59
C PRO A 75 13.12 -1.05 11.53
N GLU A 76 13.96 -2.03 11.87
CA GLU A 76 13.57 -3.06 12.83
C GLU A 76 13.12 -2.35 14.13
N PRO A 77 11.87 -2.56 14.57
CA PRO A 77 11.40 -1.90 15.76
C PRO A 77 12.24 -2.37 16.94
N THR A 78 12.72 -1.43 17.74
CA THR A 78 13.54 -1.79 18.89
C THR A 78 12.71 -2.61 19.89
N LEU A 79 13.38 -3.42 20.71
CA LEU A 79 12.69 -4.19 21.76
C LEU A 79 11.85 -3.29 22.67
N GLU A 80 12.28 -2.06 22.89
CA GLU A 80 11.58 -1.05 23.68
C GLU A 80 10.30 -0.57 22.99
N GLN A 81 10.34 -0.31 21.68
CA GLN A 81 9.17 0.06 20.90
C GLN A 81 8.14 -1.07 20.88
N ILE A 82 8.59 -2.31 20.68
CA ILE A 82 7.72 -3.50 20.71
C ILE A 82 7.07 -3.65 22.10
N LYS A 83 7.85 -3.45 23.18
CA LYS A 83 7.31 -3.50 24.55
C LYS A 83 6.27 -2.41 24.77
N ALA A 84 6.55 -1.18 24.37
CA ALA A 84 5.63 -0.05 24.52
C ALA A 84 4.31 -0.30 23.75
N GLU A 85 4.39 -0.78 22.51
CA GLU A 85 3.21 -1.09 21.71
C GLU A 85 2.38 -2.23 22.31
N LYS A 86 3.04 -3.28 22.82
CA LYS A 86 2.33 -4.38 23.52
C LYS A 86 1.66 -3.90 24.79
N ILE A 87 2.33 -3.08 25.60
CA ILE A 87 1.74 -2.49 26.81
C ILE A 87 0.52 -1.65 26.44
N ALA A 88 0.62 -0.80 25.42
CA ALA A 88 -0.51 0.02 24.97
C ALA A 88 -1.71 -0.83 24.52
N LYS A 89 -1.47 -1.92 23.78
CA LYS A 89 -2.52 -2.87 23.38
C LYS A 89 -3.18 -3.55 24.58
N LEU A 90 -2.38 -3.97 25.56
CA LEU A 90 -2.90 -4.56 26.81
C LEU A 90 -3.74 -3.57 27.60
N VAL A 91 -3.27 -2.33 27.77
CA VAL A 91 -4.02 -1.28 28.49
C VAL A 91 -5.36 -0.98 27.81
N LEU A 92 -5.38 -0.92 26.47
CA LEU A 92 -6.61 -0.75 25.70
C LEU A 92 -7.58 -1.92 25.86
N PHE A 93 -7.06 -3.15 25.83
CA PHE A 93 -7.87 -4.35 26.01
C PHE A 93 -8.40 -4.47 27.45
N ASP A 94 -7.55 -4.22 28.44
CA ASP A 94 -7.89 -4.22 29.86
C ASP A 94 -8.85 -3.10 30.23
N SER A 95 -8.96 -2.04 29.43
CA SER A 95 -9.98 -1.00 29.59
C SER A 95 -11.22 -1.25 28.73
N SER A 96 -11.25 -2.34 27.95
CA SER A 96 -12.33 -2.60 27.01
C SER A 96 -13.58 -3.15 27.71
N PRO A 97 -14.78 -2.90 27.16
CA PRO A 97 -16.02 -3.50 27.67
C PRO A 97 -16.04 -5.02 27.56
N THR A 98 -15.15 -5.63 26.77
CA THR A 98 -15.06 -7.08 26.63
C THR A 98 -14.71 -7.76 27.95
N VAL A 99 -13.82 -7.13 28.74
CA VAL A 99 -13.36 -7.68 30.03
C VAL A 99 -13.88 -6.90 31.24
N ASN A 100 -14.49 -5.72 31.01
CA ASN A 100 -15.08 -4.88 32.06
C ASN A 100 -16.60 -4.72 31.95
N SER A 101 -17.31 -5.66 31.33
CA SER A 101 -18.77 -5.68 31.39
C SER A 101 -19.27 -6.94 32.08
N PHE A 102 -20.35 -6.76 32.84
CA PHE A 102 -21.03 -7.85 33.53
C PHE A 102 -22.49 -7.86 33.09
N ILE A 103 -23.07 -9.05 32.91
CA ILE A 103 -24.49 -9.17 32.58
C ILE A 103 -25.27 -9.35 33.88
N LEU A 104 -26.12 -8.37 34.21
CA LEU A 104 -27.09 -8.48 35.30
C LEU A 104 -28.50 -8.47 34.69
N PHE A 105 -29.31 -9.48 34.99
CA PHE A 105 -30.71 -9.57 34.53
C PHE A 105 -30.90 -9.37 33.01
N ASN A 106 -30.05 -9.99 32.19
CA ASN A 106 -30.03 -9.85 30.72
C ASN A 106 -29.76 -8.42 30.20
N GLN A 107 -29.27 -7.52 31.05
CA GLN A 107 -28.77 -6.20 30.67
C GLN A 107 -27.26 -6.14 30.86
N LYS A 108 -26.57 -5.58 29.86
CA LYS A 108 -25.12 -5.38 29.90
C LYS A 108 -24.83 -4.09 30.68
N LEU A 109 -24.13 -4.20 31.81
CA LEU A 109 -23.62 -3.07 32.59
C LEU A 109 -22.18 -2.75 32.16
#